data_AF-A0A3N7FBF2-F1
#
_entry.id   AF-A0A3N7FBF2-F1
#
_cell.length_a   1.000
_cell.length_b   1.000
_cell.length_c   1.000
_cell.angle_alpha   90.00
_cell.angle_beta   90.00
_cell.angle_gamma   90.00
#
_symmetry.space_group_name_H-M   'P 1'
#
loop_
_entity.id
_entity.type
_entity.pdbx_description
1 polymer ?
#
loop_
_entity_poly.entity_id
_entity_poly.type
_entity_poly.pdbx_seq_one_letter_code
_entity_poly.pdbx_strand_id
1 'polypeptide(L)'
;MITGLVCITPAAGVVEGWAAVIMGLCSGSIPWTTMMVIHKHSEILQKVDDTMAVLHTHAIAGSLGGILTGLFAKPNLNKLFFGDSAHYIGLFYGFDDKSRIGSGVRQMGVQFAGIMFVVFVNVLTTTIICLSIQMVVPLRMSDEDMEIGDDAAHGEEAYAIWGSGDRHENYFYPSSVNAAFELPVTTN
;
A
#
# COMPACT_ATOMS: atom_id res chain seq x y z
N MET A 1 -2.78 -9.38 7.52
CA MET A 1 -3.81 -8.85 8.44
C MET A 1 -4.37 -7.53 7.94
N ILE A 2 -3.56 -6.46 7.85
CA ILE A 2 -4.01 -5.13 7.40
C ILE A 2 -4.71 -5.16 6.04
N THR A 3 -4.12 -5.83 5.05
CA THR A 3 -4.72 -5.92 3.70
C THR A 3 -6.13 -6.51 3.74
N GLY A 4 -6.39 -7.53 4.56
CA GLY A 4 -7.72 -8.10 4.74
C GLY A 4 -8.74 -7.11 5.32
N LEU A 5 -8.34 -6.28 6.29
CA LEU A 5 -9.18 -5.20 6.83
C LEU A 5 -9.47 -4.12 5.77
N VAL A 6 -8.45 -3.75 4.99
CA VAL A 6 -8.63 -2.80 3.87
C VAL A 6 -9.58 -3.37 2.83
N CYS A 7 -9.40 -4.63 2.42
CA CYS A 7 -10.23 -5.29 1.42
C CYS A 7 -11.69 -5.43 1.85
N ILE A 8 -11.96 -5.73 3.13
CA ILE A 8 -13.34 -5.86 3.62
C ILE A 8 -14.04 -4.52 3.88
N THR A 9 -13.30 -3.41 4.00
CA THR A 9 -13.84 -2.07 4.28
C THR A 9 -15.02 -1.68 3.37
N PRO A 10 -14.93 -1.76 2.02
CA PRO A 10 -16.06 -1.44 1.14
C PRO A 10 -17.21 -2.46 1.22
N ALA A 11 -17.00 -3.64 1.82
CA ALA A 11 -17.90 -4.78 1.81
C ALA A 11 -18.56 -5.09 3.17
N ALA A 12 -18.07 -4.50 4.28
CA ALA A 12 -18.32 -4.99 5.64
C ALA A 12 -19.80 -5.08 6.07
N GLY A 13 -20.70 -4.34 5.43
CA GLY A 13 -22.15 -4.40 5.66
C GLY A 13 -22.96 -5.14 4.60
N VAL A 14 -22.33 -5.55 3.48
CA VAL A 14 -23.07 -5.91 2.26
C VAL A 14 -22.75 -7.30 1.72
N VAL A 15 -21.72 -7.97 2.25
CA VAL A 15 -21.33 -9.33 1.85
C VAL A 15 -21.65 -10.35 2.95
N GLU A 16 -21.77 -11.62 2.56
CA GLU A 16 -21.95 -12.72 3.51
C GLU A 16 -20.65 -13.13 4.19
N GLY A 17 -20.73 -13.77 5.37
CA GLY A 17 -19.55 -14.18 6.13
C GLY A 17 -18.62 -15.12 5.38
N TRP A 18 -19.15 -16.05 4.57
CA TRP A 18 -18.33 -16.94 3.74
C TRP A 18 -17.56 -16.18 2.65
N ALA A 19 -18.19 -15.16 2.05
CA ALA A 19 -17.57 -14.30 1.05
C ALA A 19 -16.47 -13.45 1.68
N ALA A 20 -16.68 -12.96 2.91
CA ALA A 20 -15.66 -12.22 3.65
C ALA A 20 -14.38 -13.05 3.89
N VAL A 21 -14.50 -14.35 4.15
CA VAL A 21 -13.34 -15.25 4.26
C VAL A 21 -12.56 -15.33 2.94
N ILE A 22 -13.26 -15.46 1.82
CA ILE A 22 -12.63 -15.49 0.48
C ILE A 22 -11.95 -14.15 0.18
N MET A 23 -12.60 -13.03 0.47
CA MET A 23 -12.02 -11.70 0.31
C MET A 23 -10.73 -11.54 1.13
N GLY A 24 -10.71 -12.06 2.35
CA GLY A 24 -9.52 -12.10 3.21
C GLY A 24 -8.38 -12.92 2.60
N LEU A 25 -8.67 -14.11 2.07
CA LEU A 25 -7.69 -14.96 1.39
C LEU A 25 -7.11 -14.26 0.15
N CYS A 26 -7.98 -13.76 -0.75
CA CYS A 26 -7.56 -13.02 -1.94
C CYS A 26 -6.69 -11.80 -1.58
N SER A 27 -7.07 -11.09 -0.52
CA SER A 27 -6.32 -9.92 -0.05
C SER A 27 -5.01 -10.24 0.65
N GLY A 28 -4.79 -11.48 1.10
CA GLY A 28 -3.47 -11.94 1.53
C GLY A 28 -2.55 -12.16 0.34
N SER A 29 -3.06 -12.89 -0.67
CA SER A 29 -2.25 -13.34 -1.81
C SER A 29 -1.97 -12.25 -2.84
N ILE A 30 -2.97 -11.47 -3.26
CA ILE A 30 -2.84 -10.53 -4.39
C ILE A 30 -1.90 -9.37 -4.04
N PRO A 31 -2.11 -8.59 -2.95
CA PRO A 31 -1.17 -7.56 -2.54
C PRO A 31 0.26 -8.10 -2.36
N TRP A 32 0.41 -9.29 -1.77
CA TRP A 32 1.72 -9.94 -1.62
C TRP A 32 2.40 -10.19 -2.97
N THR A 33 1.67 -10.74 -3.96
CA THR A 33 2.21 -10.92 -5.32
C THR A 33 2.57 -9.59 -5.96
N THR A 34 1.76 -8.53 -5.77
CA THR A 34 2.10 -7.22 -6.33
C THR A 34 3.37 -6.63 -5.71
N MET A 35 3.58 -6.83 -4.42
CA MET A 35 4.76 -6.33 -3.70
C MET A 35 6.02 -7.14 -4.01
N MET A 36 5.94 -8.48 -4.07
CA MET A 36 7.13 -9.33 -4.20
C MET A 36 7.53 -9.60 -5.65
N VAL A 37 6.55 -9.66 -6.56
CA VAL A 37 6.79 -10.04 -7.96
C VAL A 37 6.73 -8.80 -8.85
N ILE A 38 5.60 -8.09 -8.84
CA ILE A 38 5.37 -7.00 -9.80
C ILE A 38 6.30 -5.81 -9.53
N HIS A 39 6.51 -5.46 -8.26
CA HIS A 39 7.45 -4.40 -7.88
C HIS A 39 8.87 -4.67 -8.41
N LYS A 40 9.34 -5.93 -8.33
CA LYS A 40 10.68 -6.31 -8.81
C LYS A 40 10.81 -6.28 -10.34
N HIS A 41 9.71 -6.48 -11.07
CA HIS A 41 9.71 -6.53 -12.53
C HIS A 41 9.34 -5.21 -13.21
N SER A 42 8.84 -4.22 -12.47
CA SER A 42 8.41 -2.94 -13.03
C SER A 42 9.40 -1.83 -12.72
N GLU A 43 10.06 -1.30 -13.74
CA GLU A 43 10.97 -0.15 -13.62
C GLU A 43 10.28 1.10 -13.06
N ILE A 44 8.96 1.23 -13.26
CA ILE A 44 8.17 2.35 -12.74
C ILE A 44 8.00 2.21 -11.23
N LEU A 45 7.64 1.01 -10.75
CA LEU A 45 7.45 0.76 -9.32
C LEU A 45 8.77 0.77 -8.55
N GLN A 46 9.88 0.39 -9.18
CA GLN A 46 11.21 0.51 -8.58
C GLN A 46 11.64 1.95 -8.32
N LYS A 47 11.11 2.91 -9.09
CA LYS A 47 11.34 4.35 -8.85
C LYS A 47 10.42 4.91 -7.76
N VAL A 48 9.41 4.15 -7.34
CA VAL A 48 8.50 4.56 -6.27
C VAL A 48 9.11 4.11 -4.94
N ASP A 49 9.65 5.08 -4.21
CA ASP A 49 10.19 4.89 -2.86
C ASP A 49 9.05 4.85 -1.82
N ASP A 50 8.36 3.70 -1.73
CA ASP A 50 7.27 3.43 -0.80
C ASP A 50 7.76 2.57 0.36
N THR A 51 8.37 3.22 1.36
CA THR A 51 9.03 2.58 2.51
C THR A 51 8.12 1.65 3.31
N MET A 52 6.82 1.97 3.41
CA MET A 52 5.83 1.21 4.17
C MET A 52 4.95 0.31 3.28
N ALA A 53 5.25 0.22 1.98
CA ALA A 53 4.46 -0.50 0.98
C ALA A 53 2.95 -0.15 1.04
N VAL A 54 2.62 1.13 1.28
CA VAL A 54 1.25 1.63 1.43
C VAL A 54 0.46 1.45 0.12
N LEU A 55 1.09 1.64 -1.04
CA LEU A 55 0.43 1.46 -2.33
C LEU A 55 -0.12 0.04 -2.50
N HIS A 56 0.69 -0.96 -2.15
CA HIS A 56 0.29 -2.36 -2.26
C HIS A 56 -0.74 -2.75 -1.19
N THR A 57 -0.51 -2.32 0.04
CA THR A 57 -1.34 -2.71 1.19
C THR A 57 -2.68 -1.98 1.26
N HIS A 58 -2.77 -0.76 0.71
CA HIS A 58 -3.97 0.07 0.75
C HIS A 58 -4.61 0.27 -0.62
N ALA A 59 -3.86 0.78 -1.62
CA ALA A 59 -4.45 1.09 -2.92
C ALA A 59 -4.86 -0.16 -3.70
N ILE A 60 -3.97 -1.16 -3.78
CA ILE A 60 -4.28 -2.43 -4.46
C ILE A 60 -5.29 -3.26 -3.67
N ALA A 61 -5.08 -3.43 -2.35
CA ALA A 61 -6.02 -4.18 -1.51
C ALA A 61 -7.41 -3.53 -1.44
N GLY A 62 -7.48 -2.20 -1.39
CA GLY A 62 -8.74 -1.44 -1.39
C GLY A 62 -9.46 -1.52 -2.73
N SER A 63 -8.74 -1.43 -3.85
CA SER A 63 -9.30 -1.63 -5.19
C SER A 63 -9.84 -3.05 -5.36
N LEU A 64 -9.09 -4.06 -4.90
CA LEU A 64 -9.55 -5.44 -4.85
C LEU A 64 -10.83 -5.56 -4.02
N GLY A 65 -10.88 -4.95 -2.85
CA GLY A 65 -12.07 -4.89 -2.00
C GLY A 65 -13.29 -4.32 -2.72
N GLY A 66 -13.13 -3.20 -3.43
CA GLY A 66 -14.20 -2.57 -4.22
C GLY A 66 -14.72 -3.49 -5.34
N ILE A 67 -13.82 -4.14 -6.06
CA ILE A 67 -14.14 -5.11 -7.12
C ILE A 67 -14.89 -6.31 -6.54
N LEU A 68 -14.37 -6.92 -5.47
CA LEU A 68 -15.00 -8.08 -4.83
C LEU A 68 -16.36 -7.72 -4.20
N THR A 69 -16.50 -6.51 -3.68
CA THR A 69 -17.81 -5.98 -3.24
C THR A 69 -18.79 -5.94 -4.41
N GLY A 70 -18.35 -5.48 -5.59
CA GLY A 70 -19.16 -5.49 -6.80
C GLY A 70 -19.60 -6.89 -7.25
N LEU A 71 -18.85 -7.94 -6.89
CA LEU A 71 -19.19 -9.34 -7.19
C LEU A 71 -20.12 -9.95 -6.13
N PHE A 72 -19.81 -9.74 -4.84
CA PHE A 72 -20.42 -10.46 -3.71
C PHE A 72 -21.48 -9.69 -2.93
N ALA A 73 -21.86 -8.46 -3.34
CA ALA A 73 -22.86 -7.70 -2.60
C ALA A 73 -24.24 -8.37 -2.64
N LYS A 74 -24.78 -8.73 -1.46
CA LYS A 74 -26.05 -9.46 -1.34
C LYS A 74 -27.25 -8.50 -1.34
N PRO A 75 -28.29 -8.74 -2.16
CA PRO A 75 -29.46 -7.84 -2.28
C PRO A 75 -30.14 -7.48 -0.96
N ASN A 76 -30.37 -8.47 -0.10
CA ASN A 76 -31.06 -8.26 1.18
C ASN A 76 -30.22 -7.40 2.14
N LEU A 77 -28.90 -7.54 2.11
CA LEU A 77 -27.99 -6.73 2.92
C LEU A 77 -27.88 -5.31 2.37
N ASN A 78 -27.74 -5.17 1.04
CA ASN A 78 -27.76 -3.86 0.39
C ASN A 78 -29.05 -3.09 0.69
N LYS A 79 -30.21 -3.76 0.66
CA LYS A 79 -31.50 -3.13 1.00
C LYS A 79 -31.56 -2.66 2.45
N LEU A 80 -30.92 -3.39 3.38
CA LEU A 80 -30.87 -3.01 4.79
C LEU A 80 -30.07 -1.71 5.00
N PHE A 81 -28.95 -1.54 4.28
CA PHE A 81 -28.05 -0.39 4.45
C PHE A 81 -28.37 0.81 3.54
N PHE A 82 -28.88 0.57 2.33
CA PHE A 82 -29.11 1.61 1.31
C PHE A 82 -30.59 1.80 0.94
N GLY A 83 -31.51 1.11 1.61
CA GLY A 83 -32.96 1.21 1.41
C GLY A 83 -33.47 0.48 0.16
N ASP A 84 -34.73 0.76 -0.22
CA ASP A 84 -35.45 0.09 -1.31
C ASP A 84 -34.94 0.42 -2.73
N SER A 85 -33.80 1.11 -2.85
CA SER A 85 -33.10 1.34 -4.11
C SER A 85 -32.41 0.04 -4.57
N ALA A 86 -33.20 -0.99 -4.91
CA ALA A 86 -32.78 -2.37 -5.17
C ALA A 86 -32.00 -2.58 -6.49
N HIS A 87 -31.27 -1.58 -6.96
CA HIS A 87 -30.44 -1.65 -8.17
C HIS A 87 -28.96 -1.96 -7.90
N TYR A 88 -28.56 -2.02 -6.63
CA TYR A 88 -27.21 -2.37 -6.22
C TYR A 88 -27.22 -3.86 -5.84
N ILE A 89 -26.83 -4.71 -6.77
CA ILE A 89 -26.73 -6.16 -6.59
C ILE A 89 -25.35 -6.61 -7.04
N GLY A 90 -24.71 -7.50 -6.29
CA GLY A 90 -23.45 -8.10 -6.69
C GLY A 90 -23.62 -8.89 -7.98
N LEU A 91 -22.61 -8.87 -8.86
CA LEU A 91 -22.69 -9.49 -10.18
C LEU A 91 -23.09 -10.98 -10.09
N PHE A 92 -22.61 -11.73 -9.10
CA PHE A 92 -22.93 -13.15 -8.95
C PHE A 92 -24.42 -13.39 -8.67
N TYR A 93 -25.03 -12.61 -7.79
CA TYR A 93 -26.48 -12.69 -7.56
C TYR A 93 -27.30 -12.17 -8.75
N GLY A 94 -26.69 -11.33 -9.60
CA GLY A 94 -27.27 -10.93 -10.88
C GLY A 94 -27.32 -12.09 -11.89
N PHE A 95 -26.37 -13.04 -11.87
CA PHE A 95 -26.41 -14.21 -12.75
C PHE A 95 -27.45 -15.25 -12.33
N ASP A 96 -27.68 -15.40 -11.03
CA ASP A 96 -28.69 -16.31 -10.50
C ASP A 96 -30.12 -15.89 -10.90
N ASP A 97 -30.37 -14.58 -11.01
CA ASP A 97 -31.64 -14.02 -11.51
C ASP A 97 -31.37 -13.27 -12.83
N LYS A 98 -31.58 -13.96 -13.97
CA LYS A 98 -31.32 -13.40 -15.32
C LYS A 98 -31.98 -12.05 -15.59
N SER A 99 -33.06 -11.71 -14.88
CA SER A 99 -33.71 -10.40 -14.99
C SER A 99 -32.90 -9.25 -14.38
N ARG A 100 -31.90 -9.55 -13.54
CA ARG A 100 -31.10 -8.60 -12.74
C ARG A 100 -29.63 -8.51 -13.16
N ILE A 101 -29.20 -9.24 -14.20
CA ILE A 101 -27.83 -9.18 -14.72
C ILE A 101 -27.42 -7.73 -15.03
N GLY A 102 -28.32 -6.94 -15.63
CA GLY A 102 -28.05 -5.54 -15.95
C GLY A 102 -27.72 -4.69 -14.71
N SER A 103 -28.38 -4.95 -13.58
CA SER A 103 -28.09 -4.30 -12.31
C SER A 103 -26.74 -4.74 -11.73
N GLY A 104 -26.38 -6.02 -11.87
CA GLY A 104 -25.07 -6.55 -11.45
C GLY A 104 -23.90 -5.97 -12.25
N VAL A 105 -24.05 -5.89 -13.57
CA VAL A 105 -23.06 -5.25 -14.46
C VAL A 105 -22.95 -3.75 -14.14
N ARG A 106 -24.07 -3.08 -13.90
CA ARG A 106 -24.08 -1.69 -13.45
C ARG A 106 -23.32 -1.52 -12.13
N GLN A 107 -23.51 -2.43 -11.17
CA GLN A 107 -22.78 -2.39 -9.89
C GLN A 107 -21.27 -2.47 -10.10
N MET A 108 -20.79 -3.40 -10.94
CA MET A 108 -19.37 -3.48 -11.28
C MET A 108 -18.86 -2.19 -11.93
N GLY A 109 -19.62 -1.63 -12.87
CA GLY A 109 -19.29 -0.36 -13.52
C GLY A 109 -19.15 0.79 -12.52
N VAL A 110 -20.06 0.89 -11.55
CA VAL A 110 -20.00 1.90 -10.47
C VAL A 110 -18.77 1.70 -9.58
N GLN A 111 -18.43 0.46 -9.23
CA GLN A 111 -17.23 0.19 -8.43
C GLN A 111 -15.95 0.55 -9.17
N PHE A 112 -15.83 0.20 -10.45
CA PHE A 112 -14.68 0.60 -11.26
C PHE A 112 -14.61 2.12 -11.44
N ALA A 113 -15.73 2.78 -11.71
CA ALA A 113 -15.79 4.24 -11.80
C ALA A 113 -15.37 4.91 -10.49
N GLY A 114 -15.82 4.38 -9.35
CA GLY A 114 -15.43 4.85 -8.02
C GLY A 114 -13.93 4.70 -7.77
N ILE A 115 -13.35 3.53 -8.07
CA ILE A 115 -11.90 3.30 -7.95
C ILE A 115 -11.12 4.28 -8.82
N MET A 116 -11.49 4.43 -10.10
CA MET A 116 -10.81 5.35 -11.01
C MET A 116 -10.94 6.81 -10.56
N PHE A 117 -12.11 7.20 -10.05
CA PHE A 117 -12.33 8.54 -9.50
C PHE A 117 -11.43 8.81 -8.30
N VAL A 118 -11.38 7.89 -7.34
CA VAL A 118 -10.53 8.03 -6.13
C VAL A 118 -9.05 8.07 -6.52
N VAL A 119 -8.60 7.19 -7.42
CA VAL A 119 -7.21 7.19 -7.92
C VAL A 119 -6.89 8.53 -8.59
N PHE A 120 -7.75 9.00 -9.49
CA PHE A 120 -7.55 10.24 -10.22
C PHE A 120 -7.46 11.45 -9.28
N VAL A 121 -8.41 11.59 -8.35
CA VAL A 121 -8.44 12.70 -7.40
C VAL A 121 -7.22 12.66 -6.49
N ASN A 122 -6.79 11.49 -6.01
CA ASN A 122 -5.60 11.37 -5.16
C ASN A 122 -4.33 11.71 -5.92
N VAL A 123 -4.12 11.16 -7.12
CA VAL A 123 -2.93 11.46 -7.92
C VAL A 123 -2.89 12.94 -8.25
N LEU A 124 -3.99 13.51 -8.76
CA LEU A 124 -4.03 14.92 -9.14
C LEU A 124 -3.81 15.85 -7.94
N THR A 125 -4.57 15.65 -6.86
CA THR A 125 -4.54 16.55 -5.70
C THR A 125 -3.24 16.43 -4.92
N THR A 126 -2.77 15.21 -4.66
CA THR A 126 -1.51 15.00 -3.94
C THR A 126 -0.33 15.54 -4.74
N THR A 127 -0.30 15.34 -6.07
CA THR A 127 0.76 15.93 -6.91
C THR A 127 0.72 17.45 -6.85
N ILE A 128 -0.46 18.09 -6.95
CA ILE A 128 -0.58 19.55 -6.83
C ILE A 128 -0.06 20.03 -5.47
N ILE A 129 -0.44 19.37 -4.38
CA ILE A 129 0.00 19.73 -3.02
C ILE A 129 1.51 19.58 -2.89
N CYS A 130 2.08 18.44 -3.29
CA CYS A 130 3.52 18.20 -3.19
C CYS A 130 4.32 19.22 -4.02
N LEU A 131 3.93 19.46 -5.27
CA LEU A 131 4.61 20.46 -6.12
C LEU A 131 4.48 21.87 -5.54
N SER A 132 3.35 22.19 -4.90
CA SER A 132 3.16 23.49 -4.26
C SER A 132 4.08 23.68 -3.05
N ILE A 133 4.20 22.66 -2.19
CA ILE A 133 5.08 22.70 -1.02
C ILE A 133 6.55 22.73 -1.45
N GLN A 134 6.90 22.02 -2.52
CA GLN A 134 8.26 21.98 -3.06
C GLN A 134 8.79 23.36 -3.48
N MET A 135 7.92 24.34 -3.76
CA MET A 135 8.33 25.71 -4.04
C MET A 135 8.86 26.46 -2.81
N VAL A 136 8.54 26.00 -1.59
CA VAL A 136 8.90 26.66 -0.33
C VAL A 136 9.91 25.85 0.46
N VAL A 137 9.74 24.52 0.51
CA VAL A 137 10.56 23.61 1.32
C VAL A 137 10.89 22.35 0.52
N PRO A 138 12.14 21.87 0.51
CA PRO A 138 12.48 20.59 -0.10
C PRO A 138 11.74 19.45 0.60
N LEU A 139 10.99 18.65 -0.18
CA LEU A 139 10.20 17.52 0.36
C LEU A 139 11.02 16.27 0.68
N ARG A 140 12.24 16.17 0.13
CA ARG A 140 13.14 15.04 0.31
C ARG A 140 14.48 15.56 0.80
N MET A 141 15.04 14.87 1.77
CA MET A 141 16.38 15.13 2.29
C MET A 141 17.44 14.91 1.18
N SER A 142 18.61 15.54 1.32
CA SER A 142 19.71 15.34 0.37
C SER A 142 20.17 13.88 0.37
N ASP A 143 20.72 13.39 -0.75
CA ASP A 143 21.18 12.00 -0.81
C ASP A 143 22.37 11.75 0.14
N GLU A 144 23.20 12.76 0.42
CA GLU A 144 24.31 12.68 1.40
C GLU A 144 23.80 12.53 2.84
N ASP A 145 22.84 13.35 3.26
CA ASP A 145 22.24 13.24 4.59
C ASP A 145 21.43 11.92 4.71
N MET A 146 20.93 11.37 3.61
CA MET A 146 20.16 10.12 3.58
C MET A 146 21.04 8.90 3.83
N GLU A 147 22.32 8.95 3.47
CA GLU A 147 23.30 7.92 3.82
C GLU A 147 23.61 7.91 5.32
N ILE A 148 23.60 9.08 5.97
CA ILE A 148 23.81 9.24 7.42
C ILE A 148 22.55 8.82 8.19
N GLY A 149 21.36 9.20 7.69
CA GLY A 149 20.08 8.81 8.26
C GLY A 149 19.66 9.66 9.45
N ASP A 150 19.17 9.01 10.51
CA ASP A 150 18.52 9.67 11.66
C ASP A 150 19.47 10.63 12.40
N ASP A 151 20.76 10.32 12.42
CA ASP A 151 21.79 11.18 13.01
C ASP A 151 21.93 12.53 12.27
N ALA A 152 21.75 12.56 10.95
CA ALA A 152 21.75 13.83 10.19
C ALA A 152 20.48 14.66 10.43
N ALA A 153 19.33 14.02 10.65
CA ALA A 153 18.06 14.70 10.85
C ALA A 153 17.83 15.17 12.30
N HIS A 154 18.24 14.34 13.27
CA HIS A 154 17.90 14.48 14.68
C HIS A 154 19.12 14.44 15.62
N GLY A 155 20.31 14.07 15.15
CA GLY A 155 21.53 13.99 15.97
C GLY A 155 21.47 12.87 17.02
N GLU A 156 20.63 11.86 16.79
CA GLU A 156 20.44 10.72 17.67
C GLU A 156 20.61 9.40 16.93
N GLU A 157 21.20 8.42 17.60
CA GLU A 157 21.15 7.03 17.15
C GLU A 157 20.03 6.28 17.89
N ALA A 158 19.09 5.71 17.13
CA ALA A 158 17.95 4.99 17.69
C ALA A 158 18.35 3.79 18.58
N TYR A 159 19.54 3.20 18.38
CA TYR A 159 20.07 2.12 19.20
C TYR A 159 21.55 2.35 19.54
N ALA A 160 21.83 2.74 20.78
CA ALA A 160 23.21 2.75 21.30
C ALA A 160 23.68 1.31 21.60
N ILE A 161 23.96 0.52 20.57
CA ILE A 161 24.45 -0.86 20.71
C ILE A 161 25.83 -0.89 21.42
N TRP A 162 26.57 0.22 21.37
CA TRP A 162 27.85 0.41 22.06
C TRP A 162 27.77 1.36 23.27
N GLY A 163 26.58 1.53 23.85
CA GLY A 163 26.32 2.35 25.04
C GLY A 163 26.68 1.68 26.38
N SER A 164 27.81 0.97 26.47
CA SER A 164 28.51 0.76 27.74
C SER A 164 29.83 1.54 27.71
N GLY A 165 29.73 2.87 27.86
CA GLY A 165 30.79 3.65 28.53
C GLY A 165 31.83 4.39 27.70
N ASP A 166 32.04 4.12 26.41
CA ASP A 166 33.10 4.83 25.66
C ASP A 166 32.54 5.97 24.82
N ARG A 167 32.62 7.19 25.37
CA ARG A 167 32.62 8.41 24.57
C ARG A 167 33.87 8.38 23.70
N HIS A 168 33.74 7.99 22.43
CA HIS A 168 34.84 8.14 21.48
C HIS A 168 35.02 9.62 21.16
N GLU A 169 36.09 10.18 21.73
CA GLU A 169 36.62 11.48 21.37
C GLU A 169 36.99 11.50 19.87
N ASN A 170 36.46 12.51 19.16
CA ASN A 170 37.00 13.11 17.94
C ASN A 170 37.72 12.17 16.95
N TYR A 171 36.98 11.54 16.04
CA TYR A 171 37.59 10.97 14.83
C TYR A 171 37.82 12.08 13.79
N PHE A 172 39.00 12.68 13.86
CA PHE A 172 39.58 13.43 12.75
C PHE A 172 40.07 12.42 11.71
N TYR A 173 39.52 12.41 10.50
CA TYR A 173 40.05 11.60 9.39
C TYR A 173 41.34 12.22 8.86
N PRO A 174 42.53 11.59 8.98
CA PRO A 174 43.69 12.00 8.21
C PRO A 174 43.60 11.27 6.87
N SER A 175 43.45 12.06 5.81
CA SER A 175 43.66 11.59 4.45
C SER A 175 45.07 11.02 4.30
N SER A 176 45.16 9.87 3.60
CA SER A 176 46.36 9.15 3.15
C SER A 176 47.06 8.27 4.19
N VAL A 177 47.17 6.97 3.89
CA VAL A 177 48.42 6.27 3.54
C VAL A 177 48.20 4.74 3.62
N ASN A 178 48.30 4.10 2.44
CA ASN A 178 48.72 2.72 2.14
C ASN A 178 47.83 1.48 2.41
N ALA A 179 47.71 0.75 1.30
CA ALA A 179 47.30 -0.63 1.11
C ALA A 179 47.91 -1.68 2.07
N ALA A 180 47.21 -2.82 2.09
CA ALA A 180 47.62 -4.16 2.53
C ALA A 180 47.35 -4.54 3.98
N PHE A 181 46.13 -5.04 4.24
CA PHE A 181 45.92 -6.14 5.18
C PHE A 181 44.59 -6.87 4.90
N GLU A 182 44.60 -7.85 4.00
CA GLU A 182 43.51 -8.84 3.89
C GLU A 182 43.68 -9.86 5.02
N LEU A 183 42.64 -10.05 5.85
CA LEU A 183 42.59 -11.10 6.86
C LEU A 183 41.96 -12.38 6.27
N PRO A 184 42.58 -13.57 6.43
CA PRO A 184 42.00 -14.81 5.93
C PRO A 184 40.88 -15.29 6.86
N VAL A 185 39.71 -15.56 6.27
CA VAL A 185 38.58 -16.24 6.93
C VAL A 185 38.90 -17.73 7.03
N THR A 186 39.20 -18.22 8.24
CA THR A 186 39.25 -19.67 8.50
C THR A 186 37.87 -20.17 8.89
N THR A 187 37.32 -21.05 8.07
CA THR A 187 36.13 -21.86 8.37
C THR A 187 36.45 -22.92 9.43
N ASN A 188 35.59 -23.05 10.44
CA ASN A 188 35.30 -24.30 11.15
C ASN A 188 33.79 -24.36 11.41
#